data_AF-A0A926KEX0-F1
#
_entry.id   AF-A0A926KEX0-F1
#
_cell.length_a   1.000
_cell.length_b   1.000
_cell.length_c   1.000
_cell.angle_alpha   90.00
_cell.angle_beta   90.00
_cell.angle_gamma   90.00
#
_symmetry.space_group_name_H-M   'P 1'
#
loop_
_entity.id
_entity.type
_entity.pdbx_description
1 polymer ?
#
loop_
_entity_poly.entity_id
_entity_poly.type
_entity_poly.pdbx_seq_one_letter_code
_entity_poly.pdbx_strand_id
1 'polypeptide(L)'
;MLRPKGRLLTYLQGNEFLKNILALMSGTALAQVVVLAMMPFIARLYTPEQFGILASFASVVAIIAAIATLKYDMAIMLPAQDDSAVILARTARWVSFGMCLVSTVIIVIISPWLADLINSPEVAPWLALTGIAAFTLTEIAILGFWLNRKSRYKAIAANRVLQSGTTAGAQLLLGFVKPLGAGGLIIGTLVGQVVSIFALRRKTPELREGPKPTLQQRKRLLRRYRSMAIFNAPTALIDAVRMNGINLLIAAVSVSALGQFSMAWRMVEVPAALISAALAQVFFQRFSVVQRGDMLSSVLSSIKKSALFGIVPFALVWVLSPWLFPFVFGPEWADSGRYAQALVPWLFMNLITSPISTIFVVTERQHISLIFSIVFTAVPFAVILLLKDTIMMAIFSMGIAMAVMLALYVFLAIAVAKRFDHDGPGQS
;
A
#
# COMPACT_ATOMS: atom_id res chain seq x y z
N MET A 1 32.09 -16.28 -28.37
CA MET A 1 31.84 -15.68 -27.04
C MET A 1 30.91 -14.47 -27.19
N LEU A 2 29.60 -14.66 -27.00
CA LEU A 2 28.61 -13.58 -27.07
C LEU A 2 28.53 -12.87 -25.71
N ARG A 3 28.60 -11.53 -25.72
CA ARG A 3 28.58 -10.65 -24.55
C ARG A 3 27.43 -10.99 -23.58
N PRO A 4 27.63 -10.87 -22.25
CA PRO A 4 26.62 -11.26 -21.23
C PRO A 4 25.26 -10.54 -21.37
N LYS A 5 25.22 -9.35 -21.98
CA LYS A 5 23.96 -8.64 -22.28
C LYS A 5 23.07 -9.34 -23.32
N GLY A 6 23.66 -10.10 -24.26
CA GLY A 6 22.91 -10.82 -25.29
C GLY A 6 22.08 -11.96 -24.72
N ARG A 7 22.66 -12.77 -23.82
CA ARG A 7 21.97 -13.90 -23.18
C ARG A 7 20.76 -13.47 -22.34
N LEU A 8 20.84 -12.32 -21.66
CA LEU A 8 19.72 -11.81 -20.86
C LEU A 8 18.53 -11.42 -21.74
N LEU A 9 18.79 -10.73 -22.86
CA LEU A 9 17.76 -10.36 -23.84
C LEU A 9 17.13 -11.57 -24.52
N THR A 10 17.91 -12.62 -24.85
CA THR A 10 17.36 -13.85 -25.45
C THR A 10 16.54 -14.68 -24.44
N TYR A 11 16.95 -14.69 -23.17
CA TYR A 11 16.18 -15.37 -22.09
C TYR A 11 14.88 -14.63 -21.76
N LEU A 12 14.89 -13.29 -21.81
CA LEU A 12 13.71 -12.43 -21.68
C LEU A 12 12.74 -12.57 -22.86
N GLN A 13 13.25 -12.89 -24.05
CA GLN A 13 12.43 -13.08 -25.25
C GLN A 13 11.72 -14.44 -25.31
N GLY A 14 12.24 -15.47 -24.63
CA GLY A 14 11.67 -16.83 -24.66
C GLY A 14 10.57 -17.12 -23.62
N ASN A 15 10.42 -16.30 -22.57
CA ASN A 15 9.52 -16.60 -21.46
C ASN A 15 8.40 -15.54 -21.33
N GLU A 16 7.23 -15.84 -21.90
CA GLU A 16 6.06 -14.96 -21.92
C GLU A 16 5.65 -14.49 -20.52
N PHE A 17 5.82 -15.36 -19.51
CA PHE A 17 5.59 -15.05 -18.10
C PHE A 17 6.48 -13.91 -17.58
N LEU A 18 7.79 -13.95 -17.88
CA LEU A 18 8.75 -12.95 -17.42
C LEU A 18 8.49 -11.58 -18.08
N LYS A 19 8.17 -11.59 -19.38
CA LYS A 19 7.75 -10.39 -20.12
C LYS A 19 6.51 -9.75 -19.51
N ASN A 20 5.56 -10.57 -19.06
CA ASN A 20 4.31 -10.12 -18.45
C ASN A 20 4.52 -9.53 -17.04
N ILE A 21 5.37 -10.14 -16.22
CA ILE A 21 5.76 -9.58 -14.90
C ILE A 21 6.48 -8.25 -15.08
N LEU A 22 7.46 -8.18 -15.98
CA LEU A 22 8.20 -6.95 -16.24
C LEU A 22 7.29 -5.82 -16.71
N ALA A 23 6.31 -6.12 -17.56
CA ALA A 23 5.31 -5.13 -17.97
C ALA A 23 4.47 -4.60 -16.79
N LEU A 24 4.11 -5.46 -15.83
CA LEU A 24 3.40 -5.05 -14.62
C LEU A 24 4.28 -4.14 -13.74
N MET A 25 5.54 -4.53 -13.53
CA MET A 25 6.49 -3.76 -12.74
C MET A 25 6.77 -2.39 -13.37
N SER A 26 7.07 -2.37 -14.68
CA SER A 26 7.37 -1.13 -15.41
C SER A 26 6.17 -0.19 -15.45
N GLY A 27 4.95 -0.71 -15.66
CA GLY A 27 3.74 0.11 -15.64
C GLY A 27 3.44 0.67 -14.25
N THR A 28 3.74 -0.08 -13.20
CA THR A 28 3.60 0.42 -11.82
C THR A 28 4.62 1.51 -11.53
N ALA A 29 5.89 1.32 -11.90
CA ALA A 29 6.93 2.33 -11.77
C ALA A 29 6.58 3.61 -12.54
N LEU A 30 6.11 3.47 -13.79
CA LEU A 30 5.67 4.61 -14.61
C LEU A 30 4.49 5.35 -13.97
N ALA A 31 3.50 4.62 -13.43
CA ALA A 31 2.37 5.24 -12.75
C ALA A 31 2.82 6.07 -11.53
N GLN A 32 3.81 5.60 -10.78
CA GLN A 32 4.38 6.36 -9.65
C GLN A 32 5.18 7.57 -10.11
N VAL A 33 5.96 7.46 -11.18
CA VAL A 33 6.67 8.60 -11.77
C VAL A 33 5.68 9.69 -12.19
N VAL A 34 4.55 9.32 -12.78
CA VAL A 34 3.47 10.28 -13.12
C VAL A 34 2.96 10.98 -11.86
N VAL A 35 2.67 10.26 -10.79
CA VAL A 35 2.24 10.87 -9.53
C VAL A 35 3.31 11.83 -9.00
N LEU A 36 4.55 11.38 -8.86
CA LEU A 36 5.65 12.19 -8.32
C LEU A 36 5.93 13.44 -9.16
N ALA A 37 5.88 13.33 -10.49
CA ALA A 37 6.10 14.46 -11.40
C ALA A 37 4.98 15.52 -11.32
N MET A 38 3.75 15.09 -11.04
CA MET A 38 2.60 16.00 -10.95
C MET A 38 2.45 16.63 -9.57
N MET A 39 3.02 16.02 -8.52
CA MET A 39 2.90 16.52 -7.14
C MET A 39 3.43 17.95 -6.93
N PRO A 40 4.55 18.41 -7.51
CA PRO A 40 4.98 19.81 -7.44
C PRO A 40 3.91 20.81 -7.90
N PHE A 41 3.15 20.45 -8.94
CA PHE A 41 2.10 21.29 -9.48
C PHE A 41 0.84 21.23 -8.61
N ILE A 42 0.45 20.04 -8.16
CA ILE A 42 -0.71 19.85 -7.29
C ILE A 42 -0.49 20.53 -5.92
N ALA A 43 0.68 20.34 -5.32
CA ALA A 43 1.00 20.88 -3.99
C ALA A 43 1.09 22.41 -3.95
N ARG A 44 1.25 23.08 -5.10
CA ARG A 44 1.18 24.55 -5.20
C ARG A 44 -0.25 25.09 -5.36
N LEU A 45 -1.20 24.22 -5.72
CA LEU A 45 -2.61 24.60 -5.88
C LEU A 45 -3.44 24.33 -4.61
N TYR A 46 -3.02 23.35 -3.80
CA TYR A 46 -3.75 22.90 -2.62
C TYR A 46 -2.95 23.11 -1.35
N THR A 47 -3.65 23.51 -0.28
CA THR A 47 -3.04 23.73 1.03
C THR A 47 -2.81 22.41 1.77
N PRO A 48 -1.91 22.38 2.77
CA PRO A 48 -1.69 21.20 3.60
C PRO A 48 -2.97 20.68 4.29
N GLU A 49 -3.86 21.58 4.73
CA GLU A 49 -5.14 21.20 5.32
C GLU A 49 -6.03 20.40 4.35
N GLN A 50 -6.10 20.82 3.08
CA GLN A 50 -6.87 20.12 2.05
C GLN A 50 -6.30 18.72 1.76
N PHE A 51 -4.97 18.57 1.79
CA PHE A 51 -4.32 17.26 1.73
C PHE A 51 -4.60 16.41 2.97
N GLY A 52 -4.72 17.03 4.14
CA GLY A 52 -5.15 16.40 5.38
C GLY A 52 -6.56 15.82 5.27
N ILE A 53 -7.51 16.62 4.76
CA ILE A 53 -8.89 16.19 4.50
C ILE A 53 -8.89 14.98 3.53
N LEU A 54 -8.12 15.05 2.44
CA LEU A 54 -7.96 13.93 1.51
C LEU A 54 -7.39 12.68 2.20
N ALA A 55 -6.39 12.82 3.06
CA ALA A 55 -5.75 11.70 3.75
C ALA A 55 -6.68 11.05 4.79
N SER A 56 -7.46 11.85 5.52
CA SER A 56 -8.52 11.37 6.42
C SER A 56 -9.59 10.62 5.64
N PHE A 57 -10.09 11.23 4.54
CA PHE A 57 -11.05 10.61 3.64
C PHE A 57 -10.53 9.27 3.09
N ALA A 58 -9.30 9.24 2.56
CA ALA A 58 -8.68 8.03 2.01
C ALA A 58 -8.50 6.93 3.07
N SER A 59 -8.19 7.30 4.32
CA SER A 59 -8.03 6.37 5.44
C SER A 59 -9.35 5.66 5.78
N VAL A 60 -10.46 6.42 5.84
CA VAL A 60 -11.81 5.87 6.04
C VAL A 60 -12.21 4.97 4.86
N VAL A 61 -11.99 5.44 3.62
CA VAL A 61 -12.27 4.66 2.40
C VAL A 61 -11.49 3.34 2.39
N ALA A 62 -10.22 3.34 2.80
CA ALA A 62 -9.38 2.14 2.85
C ALA A 62 -9.91 1.11 3.87
N ILE A 63 -10.39 1.57 5.03
CA ILE A 63 -11.01 0.70 6.06
C ILE A 63 -12.28 0.05 5.52
N ILE A 64 -13.18 0.82 4.89
CA ILE A 64 -14.40 0.27 4.28
C ILE A 64 -14.03 -0.73 3.17
N ALA A 65 -13.13 -0.34 2.27
CA ALA A 65 -12.74 -1.16 1.13
C ALA A 65 -12.11 -2.50 1.54
N ALA A 66 -11.44 -2.56 2.71
CA ALA A 66 -10.84 -3.78 3.22
C ALA A 66 -11.86 -4.89 3.52
N ILE A 67 -13.08 -4.50 3.95
CA ILE A 67 -14.18 -5.43 4.28
C ILE A 67 -15.29 -5.48 3.23
N ALA A 68 -15.36 -4.51 2.33
CA ALA A 68 -16.49 -4.38 1.40
C ALA A 68 -16.69 -5.64 0.54
N THR A 69 -15.63 -6.27 0.06
CA THR A 69 -15.73 -7.52 -0.74
C THR A 69 -15.92 -8.78 0.11
N LEU A 70 -15.85 -8.69 1.45
CA LEU A 70 -15.70 -9.82 2.38
C LEU A 70 -14.61 -10.82 1.95
N LYS A 71 -13.59 -10.32 1.23
CA LYS A 71 -12.50 -11.10 0.63
C LYS A 71 -12.91 -12.13 -0.43
N TYR A 72 -14.13 -12.04 -0.95
CA TYR A 72 -14.56 -12.88 -2.08
C TYR A 72 -13.89 -12.50 -3.40
N ASP A 73 -13.33 -11.30 -3.51
CA ASP A 73 -12.51 -10.85 -4.64
C ASP A 73 -11.25 -11.72 -4.82
N MET A 74 -10.56 -12.09 -3.74
CA MET A 74 -9.43 -13.01 -3.80
C MET A 74 -9.83 -14.41 -4.27
N ALA A 75 -11.02 -14.86 -3.88
CA ALA A 75 -11.51 -16.19 -4.19
C ALA A 75 -11.78 -16.40 -5.71
N ILE A 76 -11.82 -15.32 -6.52
CA ILE A 76 -11.94 -15.39 -7.99
C ILE A 76 -10.83 -16.25 -8.62
N MET A 77 -9.65 -16.32 -8.00
CA MET A 77 -8.52 -17.11 -8.51
C MET A 77 -8.63 -18.62 -8.22
N LEU A 78 -9.52 -19.05 -7.31
CA LEU A 78 -9.54 -20.43 -6.81
C LEU A 78 -10.32 -21.45 -7.67
N PRO A 79 -11.48 -21.11 -8.29
CA PRO A 79 -12.19 -22.07 -9.12
C PRO A 79 -11.36 -22.53 -10.32
N ALA A 80 -11.38 -23.83 -10.64
CA ALA A 80 -10.78 -24.32 -11.88
C ALA A 80 -11.53 -23.82 -13.12
N GLN A 81 -12.86 -23.79 -13.05
CA GLN A 81 -13.73 -23.36 -14.15
C GLN A 81 -13.98 -21.85 -14.12
N ASP A 82 -13.93 -21.24 -15.30
CA ASP A 82 -14.14 -19.80 -15.44
C ASP A 82 -15.58 -19.37 -15.14
N ASP A 83 -16.58 -20.19 -15.47
CA ASP A 83 -17.98 -19.90 -15.14
C ASP A 83 -18.17 -19.67 -13.64
N SER A 84 -17.60 -20.54 -12.82
CA SER A 84 -17.64 -20.39 -11.36
C SER A 84 -16.93 -19.11 -10.89
N ALA A 85 -15.82 -18.73 -11.54
CA ALA A 85 -15.08 -17.51 -11.24
C ALA A 85 -15.84 -16.24 -11.67
N VAL A 86 -16.56 -16.26 -12.80
CA VAL A 86 -17.45 -15.16 -13.23
C VAL A 86 -18.59 -14.98 -12.23
N ILE A 87 -19.22 -16.06 -11.80
CA ILE A 87 -20.29 -16.02 -10.79
C ILE A 87 -19.76 -15.42 -9.49
N LEU A 88 -18.55 -15.81 -9.07
CA LEU A 88 -17.93 -15.30 -7.86
C LEU A 88 -17.56 -13.82 -7.98
N ALA A 89 -17.01 -13.37 -9.10
CA ALA A 89 -16.71 -11.96 -9.35
C ALA A 89 -17.98 -11.09 -9.34
N ARG A 90 -19.08 -11.56 -9.95
CA ARG A 90 -20.38 -10.88 -9.88
C ARG A 90 -20.92 -10.85 -8.46
N THR A 91 -20.79 -11.94 -7.72
CA THR A 91 -21.24 -12.02 -6.33
C THR A 91 -20.42 -11.09 -5.43
N ALA A 92 -19.09 -11.04 -5.58
CA ALA A 92 -18.22 -10.12 -4.88
C ALA A 92 -18.57 -8.65 -5.16
N ARG A 93 -18.92 -8.31 -6.41
CA ARG A 93 -19.40 -6.96 -6.77
C ARG A 93 -20.71 -6.63 -6.06
N TRP A 94 -21.68 -7.55 -6.05
CA TRP A 94 -22.96 -7.35 -5.36
C TRP A 94 -22.80 -7.20 -3.84
N VAL A 95 -21.95 -8.05 -3.24
CA VAL A 95 -21.60 -7.96 -1.81
C VAL A 95 -20.92 -6.63 -1.52
N SER A 96 -19.95 -6.22 -2.34
CA SER A 96 -19.27 -4.94 -2.20
C SER A 96 -20.21 -3.75 -2.29
N PHE A 97 -21.13 -3.75 -3.27
CA PHE A 97 -22.15 -2.71 -3.38
C PHE A 97 -23.01 -2.61 -2.12
N GLY A 98 -23.51 -3.75 -1.61
CA GLY A 98 -24.30 -3.79 -0.39
C GLY A 98 -23.52 -3.31 0.83
N MET A 99 -22.29 -3.79 1.01
CA MET A 99 -21.43 -3.36 2.12
C MET A 99 -21.09 -1.88 2.05
N CYS A 100 -20.76 -1.35 0.87
CA CYS A 100 -20.46 0.08 0.70
C CYS A 100 -21.70 0.94 0.97
N LEU A 101 -22.89 0.49 0.58
CA LEU A 101 -24.14 1.18 0.90
C LEU A 101 -24.38 1.22 2.42
N VAL A 102 -24.25 0.07 3.10
CA VAL A 102 -24.38 -0.03 4.55
C VAL A 102 -23.33 0.84 5.26
N SER A 103 -22.07 0.78 4.83
CA SER A 103 -21.00 1.62 5.38
C SER A 103 -21.25 3.10 5.15
N THR A 104 -21.83 3.50 4.00
CA THR A 104 -22.21 4.90 3.75
C THR A 104 -23.27 5.35 4.75
N VAL A 105 -24.32 4.56 4.96
CA VAL A 105 -25.40 4.88 5.91
C VAL A 105 -24.82 5.01 7.32
N ILE A 106 -23.98 4.06 7.75
CA ILE A 106 -23.32 4.09 9.06
C ILE A 106 -22.46 5.36 9.19
N ILE A 107 -21.66 5.69 8.18
CA ILE A 107 -20.78 6.86 8.20
C ILE A 107 -21.57 8.16 8.21
N VAL A 108 -22.66 8.27 7.47
CA VAL A 108 -23.50 9.48 7.48
C VAL A 108 -24.09 9.70 8.87
N ILE A 109 -24.52 8.64 9.56
CA ILE A 109 -25.04 8.70 10.94
C ILE A 109 -23.94 9.11 11.93
N ILE A 110 -22.72 8.57 11.78
CA ILE A 110 -21.59 8.83 12.67
C ILE A 110 -20.84 10.11 12.28
N SER A 111 -21.11 10.70 11.10
CA SER A 111 -20.34 11.80 10.53
C SER A 111 -20.21 13.02 11.44
N PRO A 112 -21.24 13.44 12.20
CA PRO A 112 -21.10 14.59 13.11
C PRO A 112 -20.10 14.29 14.23
N TRP A 113 -20.23 13.12 14.87
CA TRP A 113 -19.31 12.66 15.91
C TRP A 113 -17.88 12.48 15.38
N LEU A 114 -17.75 11.98 14.15
CA LEU A 114 -16.43 11.79 13.53
C LEU A 114 -15.79 13.12 13.14
N ALA A 115 -16.58 14.10 12.68
CA ALA A 115 -16.09 15.44 12.36
C ALA A 115 -15.59 16.18 13.61
N ASP A 116 -16.31 16.03 14.73
CA ASP A 116 -15.90 16.57 16.03
C ASP A 116 -14.62 15.88 16.53
N LEU A 117 -14.53 14.55 16.41
CA LEU A 117 -13.34 13.80 16.82
C LEU A 117 -12.09 14.17 16.00
N ILE A 118 -12.28 14.50 14.71
CA ILE A 118 -11.21 14.88 13.78
C ILE A 118 -10.92 16.40 13.85
N ASN A 119 -11.68 17.17 14.65
CA ASN A 119 -11.58 18.63 14.73
C ASN A 119 -11.65 19.32 13.35
N SER A 120 -12.42 18.77 12.40
CA SER A 120 -12.53 19.33 11.05
C SER A 120 -13.94 19.18 10.48
N PRO A 121 -14.78 20.23 10.64
CA PRO A 121 -16.13 20.27 10.08
C PRO A 121 -16.14 20.14 8.55
N GLU A 122 -15.07 20.57 7.88
CA GLU A 122 -14.94 20.55 6.42
C GLU A 122 -14.87 19.13 5.83
N VAL A 123 -14.53 18.12 6.63
CA VAL A 123 -14.48 16.71 6.20
C VAL A 123 -15.90 16.14 6.06
N ALA A 124 -16.86 16.62 6.85
CA ALA A 124 -18.19 16.02 6.99
C ALA A 124 -18.97 15.87 5.66
N PRO A 125 -19.01 16.87 4.76
CA PRO A 125 -19.73 16.75 3.48
C PRO A 125 -19.13 15.66 2.56
N TRP A 126 -17.81 15.46 2.65
CA TRP A 126 -17.10 14.48 1.83
C TRP A 126 -17.24 13.06 2.37
N LEU A 127 -17.54 12.88 3.66
CA LEU A 127 -17.74 11.56 4.25
C LEU A 127 -18.88 10.76 3.60
N ALA A 128 -19.90 11.44 3.08
CA ALA A 128 -20.98 10.80 2.33
C ALA A 128 -20.49 10.11 1.04
N LEU A 129 -19.38 10.59 0.44
CA LEU A 129 -18.79 9.99 -0.76
C LEU A 129 -17.88 8.79 -0.45
N THR A 130 -17.60 8.48 0.83
CA THR A 130 -16.66 7.42 1.21
C THR A 130 -17.09 6.05 0.71
N GLY A 131 -18.37 5.70 0.77
CA GLY A 131 -18.84 4.42 0.25
C GLY A 131 -18.82 4.34 -1.27
N ILE A 132 -19.05 5.45 -1.98
CA ILE A 132 -18.89 5.50 -3.44
C ILE A 132 -17.41 5.27 -3.78
N ALA A 133 -16.49 5.95 -3.10
CA ALA A 133 -15.05 5.78 -3.28
C ALA A 133 -14.56 4.38 -2.92
N ALA A 134 -15.12 3.77 -1.87
CA ALA A 134 -14.79 2.40 -1.48
C ALA A 134 -15.32 1.38 -2.50
N PHE A 135 -16.51 1.63 -3.05
CA PHE A 135 -17.07 0.79 -4.11
C PHE A 135 -16.24 0.87 -5.39
N THR A 136 -15.84 2.07 -5.82
CA THR A 136 -14.99 2.23 -6.99
C THR A 136 -13.62 1.58 -6.79
N LEU A 137 -13.02 1.72 -5.61
CA LEU A 137 -11.75 1.08 -5.27
C LEU A 137 -11.85 -0.45 -5.30
N THR A 138 -12.90 -1.03 -4.71
CA THR A 138 -13.10 -2.48 -4.71
C THR A 138 -13.50 -3.05 -6.07
N GLU A 139 -14.22 -2.28 -6.88
CA GLU A 139 -14.53 -2.66 -8.26
C GLU A 139 -13.25 -2.76 -9.11
N ILE A 140 -12.32 -1.81 -8.95
CA ILE A 140 -10.98 -1.89 -9.58
C ILE A 140 -10.25 -3.15 -9.10
N ALA A 141 -10.32 -3.48 -7.81
CA ALA A 141 -9.69 -4.68 -7.25
C ALA A 141 -10.28 -5.98 -7.83
N ILE A 142 -11.62 -6.10 -7.89
CA ILE A 142 -12.32 -7.27 -8.46
C ILE A 142 -11.92 -7.48 -9.93
N LEU A 143 -11.94 -6.42 -10.74
CA LEU A 143 -11.51 -6.47 -12.14
C LEU A 143 -10.01 -6.82 -12.26
N GLY A 144 -9.19 -6.29 -11.34
CA GLY A 144 -7.78 -6.64 -11.20
C GLY A 144 -7.54 -8.12 -10.94
N PHE A 145 -8.27 -8.73 -9.98
CA PHE A 145 -8.18 -10.17 -9.70
C PHE A 145 -8.62 -11.03 -10.89
N TRP A 146 -9.65 -10.61 -11.63
CA TRP A 146 -10.05 -11.29 -12.87
C TRP A 146 -8.97 -11.23 -13.95
N LEU A 147 -8.40 -10.05 -14.20
CA LEU A 147 -7.30 -9.91 -15.16
C LEU A 147 -6.05 -10.67 -14.72
N ASN A 148 -5.79 -10.74 -13.41
CA ASN A 148 -4.68 -11.51 -12.84
C ASN A 148 -4.89 -13.01 -13.09
N ARG A 149 -6.10 -13.54 -12.84
CA ARG A 149 -6.49 -14.92 -13.21
C ARG A 149 -6.25 -15.20 -14.70
N LYS A 150 -6.58 -14.24 -15.57
CA LYS A 150 -6.38 -14.33 -17.02
C LYS A 150 -4.95 -14.01 -17.48
N SER A 151 -4.01 -13.78 -16.56
CA SER A 151 -2.62 -13.37 -16.87
C SER A 151 -2.52 -12.15 -17.80
N ARG A 152 -3.51 -11.25 -17.77
CA ARG A 152 -3.55 -10.01 -18.58
C ARG A 152 -2.81 -8.86 -17.90
N TYR A 153 -1.55 -9.11 -17.52
CA TYR A 153 -0.74 -8.18 -16.73
C TYR A 153 -0.52 -6.81 -17.39
N LYS A 154 -0.38 -6.78 -18.73
CA LYS A 154 -0.28 -5.52 -19.50
C LYS A 154 -1.52 -4.64 -19.37
N ALA A 155 -2.71 -5.25 -19.26
CA ALA A 155 -3.94 -4.51 -19.07
C ALA A 155 -3.98 -3.84 -17.68
N ILE A 156 -3.54 -4.56 -16.64
CA ILE A 156 -3.41 -4.04 -15.27
C ILE A 156 -2.39 -2.89 -15.24
N ALA A 157 -1.23 -3.09 -15.86
CA ALA A 157 -0.16 -2.11 -15.94
C ALA A 157 -0.60 -0.81 -16.62
N ALA A 158 -1.17 -0.90 -17.82
CA ALA A 158 -1.66 0.25 -18.57
C ALA A 158 -2.77 0.98 -17.80
N ASN A 159 -3.62 0.25 -17.09
CA ASN A 159 -4.69 0.84 -16.29
C ASN A 159 -4.17 1.60 -15.06
N ARG A 160 -3.11 1.13 -14.40
CA ARG A 160 -2.47 1.88 -13.30
C ARG A 160 -1.94 3.23 -13.78
N VAL A 161 -1.26 3.26 -14.93
CA VAL A 161 -0.77 4.51 -15.54
C VAL A 161 -1.94 5.43 -15.91
N LEU A 162 -2.98 4.89 -16.54
CA LEU A 162 -4.20 5.63 -16.87
C LEU A 162 -4.84 6.24 -15.61
N GLN A 163 -5.02 5.44 -14.55
CA GLN A 163 -5.61 5.89 -13.29
C GLN A 163 -4.78 7.01 -12.65
N SER A 164 -3.46 6.83 -12.51
CA SER A 164 -2.58 7.84 -11.93
C SER A 164 -2.57 9.14 -12.75
N GLY A 165 -2.47 9.04 -14.08
CA GLY A 165 -2.48 10.21 -14.96
C GLY A 165 -3.81 10.94 -14.96
N THR A 166 -4.93 10.22 -14.98
CA THR A 166 -6.28 10.82 -14.94
C THR A 166 -6.60 11.42 -13.58
N THR A 167 -6.20 10.78 -12.47
CA THR A 167 -6.31 11.37 -11.13
C THR A 167 -5.48 12.66 -11.04
N ALA A 168 -4.20 12.63 -11.38
CA ALA A 168 -3.34 13.81 -11.29
C ALA A 168 -3.82 14.94 -12.21
N GLY A 169 -4.21 14.62 -13.45
CA GLY A 169 -4.76 15.59 -14.40
C GLY A 169 -6.07 16.20 -13.91
N ALA A 170 -7.00 15.40 -13.39
CA ALA A 170 -8.26 15.89 -12.84
C ALA A 170 -8.03 16.75 -11.58
N GLN A 171 -7.10 16.37 -10.70
CA GLN A 171 -6.72 17.18 -9.52
C GLN A 171 -6.13 18.52 -9.93
N LEU A 172 -5.27 18.58 -10.95
CA LEU A 172 -4.77 19.86 -11.45
C LEU A 172 -5.89 20.73 -12.04
N LEU A 173 -6.72 20.17 -12.90
CA LEU A 173 -7.81 20.90 -13.56
C LEU A 173 -8.82 21.46 -12.53
N LEU A 174 -9.20 20.65 -11.55
CA LEU A 174 -10.12 21.05 -10.48
C LEU A 174 -9.45 21.97 -9.44
N GLY A 175 -8.12 21.95 -9.33
CA GLY A 175 -7.38 22.84 -8.43
C GLY A 175 -7.44 24.31 -8.82
N PHE A 176 -7.66 24.62 -10.10
CA PHE A 176 -7.93 25.99 -10.55
C PHE A 176 -9.31 26.51 -10.12
N VAL A 177 -10.23 25.61 -9.76
CA VAL A 177 -11.57 25.96 -9.30
C VAL A 177 -11.54 26.15 -7.77
N LYS A 178 -11.05 27.32 -7.33
CA LYS A 178 -10.83 27.67 -5.92
C LYS A 178 -11.99 27.33 -4.95
N PRO A 179 -13.28 27.46 -5.31
CA PRO A 179 -14.38 27.15 -4.39
C PRO A 179 -14.47 25.68 -3.97
N LEU A 180 -13.87 24.75 -4.72
CA LEU A 180 -13.96 23.32 -4.43
C LEU A 180 -13.04 22.89 -3.27
N GLY A 181 -12.00 23.65 -2.95
CA GLY A 181 -11.04 23.31 -1.89
C GLY A 181 -10.56 21.85 -1.96
N ALA A 182 -10.65 21.13 -0.83
CA ALA A 182 -10.32 19.69 -0.76
C ALA A 182 -11.15 18.79 -1.71
N GLY A 183 -12.33 19.27 -2.12
CA GLY A 183 -13.19 18.59 -3.08
C GLY A 183 -12.53 18.34 -4.42
N GLY A 184 -11.66 19.24 -4.88
CA GLY A 184 -10.92 19.04 -6.13
C GLY A 184 -10.00 17.81 -6.06
N LEU A 185 -9.37 17.57 -4.91
CA LEU A 185 -8.53 16.40 -4.67
C LEU A 185 -9.34 15.09 -4.63
N ILE A 186 -10.48 15.12 -3.94
CA ILE A 186 -11.36 13.96 -3.75
C ILE A 186 -12.07 13.59 -5.06
N ILE A 187 -12.70 14.56 -5.72
CA ILE A 187 -13.36 14.36 -7.01
C ILE A 187 -12.34 13.94 -8.07
N GLY A 188 -11.15 14.55 -8.11
CA GLY A 188 -10.08 14.13 -9.01
C GLY A 188 -9.67 12.66 -8.81
N THR A 189 -9.62 12.21 -7.56
CA THR A 189 -9.39 10.78 -7.23
C THR A 189 -10.52 9.89 -7.75
N LEU A 190 -11.77 10.29 -7.52
CA LEU A 190 -12.95 9.55 -8.00
C LEU A 190 -13.01 9.49 -9.53
N VAL A 191 -12.73 10.59 -10.23
CA VAL A 191 -12.68 10.63 -11.70
C VAL A 191 -11.66 9.62 -12.23
N GLY A 192 -10.44 9.61 -11.69
CA GLY A 192 -9.44 8.64 -12.12
C GLY A 192 -9.83 7.19 -11.83
N GLN A 193 -10.49 6.93 -10.69
CA GLN A 193 -11.04 5.60 -10.38
C GLN A 193 -12.17 5.20 -11.35
N VAL A 194 -13.09 6.09 -11.68
CA VAL A 194 -14.19 5.81 -12.62
C VAL A 194 -13.67 5.54 -14.03
N VAL A 195 -12.72 6.35 -14.51
CA VAL A 195 -12.07 6.12 -15.81
C VAL A 195 -11.34 4.77 -15.83
N SER A 196 -10.64 4.44 -14.75
CA SER A 196 -9.99 3.14 -14.53
C SER A 196 -10.98 1.97 -14.63
N ILE A 197 -12.13 2.05 -13.95
CA ILE A 197 -13.19 1.02 -14.04
C ILE A 197 -13.68 0.85 -15.47
N PHE A 198 -13.95 1.93 -16.18
CA PHE A 198 -14.44 1.87 -17.55
C PHE A 198 -13.41 1.23 -18.50
N ALA A 199 -12.14 1.60 -18.37
CA ALA A 199 -11.05 1.03 -19.14
C ALA A 199 -10.84 -0.46 -18.84
N LEU A 200 -10.92 -0.87 -17.57
CA LEU A 200 -10.84 -2.28 -17.17
C LEU A 200 -12.03 -3.09 -17.67
N ARG A 201 -13.27 -2.57 -17.56
CA ARG A 201 -14.49 -3.25 -18.01
C ARG A 201 -14.46 -3.55 -19.50
N ARG A 202 -13.92 -2.64 -20.32
CA ARG A 202 -13.70 -2.87 -21.76
C ARG A 202 -12.77 -4.06 -22.03
N LYS A 203 -11.85 -4.38 -21.11
CA LYS A 203 -10.89 -5.49 -21.22
C LYS A 203 -11.35 -6.77 -20.51
N THR A 204 -12.57 -6.79 -19.96
CA THR A 204 -13.17 -7.94 -19.27
C THR A 204 -14.60 -8.23 -19.74
N PRO A 205 -14.84 -8.41 -21.06
CA PRO A 205 -16.19 -8.70 -21.57
C PRO A 205 -16.78 -9.99 -20.98
N GLU A 206 -15.93 -10.95 -20.59
CA GLU A 206 -16.35 -12.25 -20.04
C GLU A 206 -17.14 -12.10 -18.74
N LEU A 207 -16.86 -11.07 -17.94
CA LEU A 207 -17.61 -10.77 -16.72
C LEU A 207 -19.02 -10.23 -17.02
N ARG A 208 -19.24 -9.67 -18.21
CA ARG A 208 -20.54 -9.17 -18.69
C ARG A 208 -21.32 -10.25 -19.46
N GLU A 209 -20.64 -11.02 -20.29
CA GLU A 209 -21.22 -12.02 -21.19
C GLU A 209 -21.37 -13.40 -20.53
N GLY A 210 -20.60 -13.68 -19.48
CA GLY A 210 -20.62 -14.97 -18.80
C GLY A 210 -21.95 -15.31 -18.12
N PRO A 211 -22.05 -16.53 -17.56
CA PRO A 211 -23.32 -17.12 -17.14
C PRO A 211 -24.02 -16.29 -16.07
N LYS A 212 -25.34 -16.10 -16.23
CA LYS A 212 -26.17 -15.49 -15.20
C LYS A 212 -26.31 -16.48 -14.03
N PRO A 213 -25.83 -16.14 -12.83
CA PRO A 213 -25.82 -17.10 -11.74
C PRO A 213 -27.21 -17.35 -11.16
N THR A 214 -27.62 -18.62 -11.10
CA THR A 214 -28.79 -19.05 -10.33
C THR A 214 -28.54 -18.87 -8.83
N LEU A 215 -29.58 -18.60 -8.03
CA LEU A 215 -29.46 -18.41 -6.57
C LEU A 215 -28.79 -19.61 -5.89
N GLN A 216 -29.09 -20.83 -6.33
CA GLN A 216 -28.47 -22.06 -5.83
C GLN A 216 -26.95 -22.11 -6.10
N GLN A 217 -26.51 -21.69 -7.29
CA GLN A 217 -25.09 -21.62 -7.65
C GLN A 217 -24.34 -20.59 -6.79
N ARG A 218 -24.93 -19.40 -6.60
CA ARG A 218 -24.36 -18.37 -5.70
C ARG A 218 -24.22 -18.90 -4.28
N LYS A 219 -25.29 -19.50 -3.74
CA LYS A 219 -25.30 -20.06 -2.37
C LYS A 219 -24.27 -21.19 -2.21
N ARG A 220 -24.11 -22.05 -3.22
CA ARG A 220 -23.09 -23.12 -3.23
C ARG A 220 -21.68 -22.54 -3.19
N LEU A 221 -21.37 -21.54 -4.01
CA LEU A 221 -20.05 -20.91 -4.06
C LEU A 221 -19.75 -20.11 -2.77
N LEU A 222 -20.72 -19.35 -2.26
CA LEU A 222 -20.59 -18.62 -0.99
C LEU A 222 -20.37 -19.57 0.19
N ARG A 223 -21.10 -20.70 0.24
CA ARG A 223 -20.87 -21.73 1.27
C ARG A 223 -19.49 -22.37 1.13
N ARG A 224 -19.05 -22.66 -0.10
CA ARG A 224 -17.73 -23.25 -0.36
C ARG A 224 -16.59 -22.33 0.07
N TYR A 225 -16.70 -21.03 -0.17
CA TYR A 225 -15.67 -20.04 0.15
C TYR A 225 -16.00 -19.20 1.39
N ARG A 226 -16.89 -19.67 2.27
CA ARG A 226 -17.33 -18.93 3.48
C ARG A 226 -16.18 -18.59 4.43
N SER A 227 -15.12 -19.39 4.42
CA SER A 227 -13.91 -19.17 5.23
C SER A 227 -13.26 -17.83 4.91
N MET A 228 -13.36 -17.34 3.66
CA MET A 228 -12.87 -16.01 3.28
C MET A 228 -13.56 -14.91 4.06
N ALA A 229 -14.90 -14.94 4.12
CA ALA A 229 -15.67 -13.95 4.84
C ALA A 229 -15.53 -14.06 6.37
N ILE A 230 -15.45 -15.29 6.90
CA ILE A 230 -15.42 -15.52 8.35
C ILE A 230 -14.04 -15.20 8.95
N PHE A 231 -12.96 -15.57 8.27
CA PHE A 231 -11.60 -15.41 8.81
C PHE A 231 -10.85 -14.24 8.18
N ASN A 232 -10.89 -14.09 6.85
CA ASN A 232 -10.06 -13.10 6.17
C ASN A 232 -10.65 -11.69 6.24
N ALA A 233 -11.99 -11.53 6.24
CA ALA A 233 -12.59 -10.20 6.31
C ALA A 233 -12.36 -9.51 7.67
N PRO A 234 -12.57 -10.16 8.84
CA PRO A 234 -12.23 -9.54 10.13
C PRO A 234 -10.74 -9.27 10.29
N THR A 235 -9.88 -10.20 9.83
CA THR A 235 -8.42 -9.99 9.84
C THR A 235 -8.06 -8.75 9.02
N ALA A 236 -8.63 -8.62 7.82
CA ALA A 236 -8.39 -7.45 6.97
C ALA A 236 -8.94 -6.14 7.55
N LEU A 237 -10.03 -6.19 8.32
CA LEU A 237 -10.54 -5.03 9.03
C LEU A 237 -9.54 -4.56 10.09
N ILE A 238 -9.07 -5.50 10.90
CA ILE A 238 -8.07 -5.23 11.95
C ILE A 238 -6.81 -4.64 11.32
N ASP A 239 -6.34 -5.22 10.21
CA ASP A 239 -5.17 -4.73 9.48
C ASP A 239 -5.40 -3.35 8.87
N ALA A 240 -6.60 -3.08 8.33
CA ALA A 240 -6.90 -1.78 7.75
C ALA A 240 -6.99 -0.67 8.82
N VAL A 241 -7.63 -0.95 9.96
CA VAL A 241 -7.67 -0.03 11.10
C VAL A 241 -6.28 0.19 11.65
N ARG A 242 -5.45 -0.85 11.72
CA ARG A 242 -4.06 -0.77 12.13
C ARG A 242 -3.23 0.14 11.21
N MET A 243 -3.32 -0.06 9.89
CA MET A 243 -2.52 0.67 8.92
C MET A 243 -2.97 2.13 8.78
N ASN A 244 -4.28 2.38 8.83
CA ASN A 244 -4.85 3.71 8.63
C ASN A 244 -5.11 4.46 9.94
N GLY A 245 -5.01 3.78 11.08
CA GLY A 245 -5.27 4.36 12.41
C GLY A 245 -4.26 5.45 12.77
N ILE A 246 -2.99 5.32 12.36
CA ILE A 246 -1.97 6.36 12.54
C ILE A 246 -2.41 7.66 11.85
N ASN A 247 -2.89 7.58 10.60
CA ASN A 247 -3.38 8.75 9.87
C ASN A 247 -4.55 9.40 10.62
N LEU A 248 -5.51 8.61 11.11
CA LEU A 248 -6.66 9.12 11.86
C LEU A 248 -6.24 9.75 13.21
N LEU A 249 -5.24 9.19 13.89
CA LEU A 249 -4.70 9.78 15.12
C LEU A 249 -4.01 11.12 14.87
N ILE A 250 -3.22 11.23 13.80
CA ILE A 250 -2.61 12.50 13.39
C ILE A 250 -3.71 13.50 13.00
N ALA A 251 -4.76 13.06 12.28
CA ALA A 251 -5.91 13.90 11.93
C ALA A 251 -6.60 14.49 13.15
N ALA A 252 -6.83 13.68 14.18
CA ALA A 252 -7.49 14.09 15.41
C ALA A 252 -6.73 15.18 16.17
N VAL A 253 -5.41 15.23 16.03
CA VAL A 253 -4.56 16.31 16.58
C VAL A 253 -4.55 17.52 15.65
N SER A 254 -4.26 17.31 14.36
CA SER A 254 -4.23 18.37 13.35
C SER A 254 -4.36 17.80 11.94
N VAL A 255 -5.41 18.21 11.24
CA VAL A 255 -5.62 17.84 9.83
C VAL A 255 -4.51 18.40 8.94
N SER A 256 -4.03 19.62 9.19
CA SER A 256 -2.87 20.17 8.47
C SER A 256 -1.62 19.33 8.67
N ALA A 257 -1.32 18.89 9.90
CA ALA A 257 -0.19 18.00 10.17
C ALA A 257 -0.33 16.65 9.44
N LEU A 258 -1.55 16.11 9.33
CA LEU A 258 -1.79 14.90 8.53
C LEU A 258 -1.50 15.14 7.05
N GLY A 259 -1.88 16.28 6.49
CA GLY A 259 -1.59 16.61 5.10
C GLY A 259 -0.09 16.68 4.83
N GLN A 260 0.64 17.36 5.71
CA GLN A 260 2.11 17.43 5.68
C GLN A 260 2.76 16.04 5.82
N PHE A 261 2.27 15.22 6.75
CA PHE A 261 2.77 13.86 6.98
C PHE A 261 2.49 12.96 5.76
N SER A 262 1.27 12.99 5.23
CA SER A 262 0.85 12.21 4.06
C SER A 262 1.67 12.57 2.83
N MET A 263 1.99 13.85 2.64
CA MET A 263 2.88 14.27 1.56
C MET A 263 4.30 13.73 1.74
N ALA A 264 4.90 13.90 2.93
CA ALA A 264 6.22 13.37 3.23
C ALA A 264 6.30 11.85 3.03
N TRP A 265 5.29 11.14 3.55
CA TRP A 265 5.15 9.70 3.40
C TRP A 265 5.09 9.28 1.93
N ARG A 266 4.22 9.89 1.11
CA ARG A 266 4.11 9.57 -0.32
C ARG A 266 5.40 9.84 -1.10
N MET A 267 6.12 10.92 -0.79
CA MET A 267 7.33 11.29 -1.52
C MET A 267 8.53 10.42 -1.16
N VAL A 268 8.61 9.90 0.07
CA VAL A 268 9.77 9.12 0.54
C VAL A 268 9.49 7.60 0.57
N GLU A 269 8.33 7.16 1.06
CA GLU A 269 8.02 5.73 1.20
C GLU A 269 7.81 5.04 -0.15
N VAL A 270 7.09 5.67 -1.09
CA VAL A 270 6.75 5.02 -2.38
C VAL A 270 8.00 4.63 -3.19
N PRO A 271 9.00 5.52 -3.41
CA PRO A 271 10.25 5.13 -4.05
C PRO A 271 11.04 4.10 -3.24
N ALA A 272 11.07 4.25 -1.90
CA ALA A 272 11.76 3.32 -1.03
C ALA A 272 11.19 1.90 -1.13
N ALA A 273 9.86 1.75 -1.16
CA ALA A 273 9.18 0.46 -1.27
C ALA A 273 9.51 -0.27 -2.57
N LEU A 274 9.65 0.44 -3.70
CA LEU A 274 10.06 -0.14 -4.97
C LEU A 274 11.48 -0.72 -4.90
N ILE A 275 12.41 0.00 -4.27
CA ILE A 275 13.79 -0.47 -4.06
C ILE A 275 13.80 -1.67 -3.12
N SER A 276 13.09 -1.59 -1.99
CA SER A 276 12.99 -2.66 -1.00
C SER A 276 12.44 -3.95 -1.60
N ALA A 277 11.39 -3.87 -2.40
CA ALA A 277 10.80 -5.03 -3.07
C ALA A 277 11.79 -5.73 -4.02
N ALA A 278 12.56 -4.95 -4.80
CA ALA A 278 13.56 -5.49 -5.72
C ALA A 278 14.70 -6.20 -4.96
N LEU A 279 15.20 -5.59 -3.88
CA LEU A 279 16.23 -6.22 -3.05
C LEU A 279 15.70 -7.49 -2.37
N ALA A 280 14.50 -7.45 -1.80
CA ALA A 280 13.89 -8.58 -1.13
C ALA A 280 13.79 -9.82 -2.05
N GLN A 281 13.41 -9.62 -3.32
CA GLN A 281 13.33 -10.70 -4.29
C GLN A 281 14.69 -11.35 -4.60
N VAL A 282 15.73 -10.54 -4.79
CA VAL A 282 17.09 -11.04 -5.10
C VAL A 282 17.67 -11.83 -3.94
N PHE A 283 17.51 -11.32 -2.71
CA PHE A 283 18.02 -12.00 -1.52
C PHE A 283 17.18 -13.21 -1.12
N PHE A 284 15.86 -13.21 -1.34
CA PHE A 284 15.02 -14.38 -1.14
C PHE A 284 15.52 -15.58 -1.95
N GLN A 285 15.77 -15.39 -3.26
CA GLN A 285 16.32 -16.44 -4.12
C GLN A 285 17.68 -16.93 -3.60
N ARG A 286 18.52 -16.02 -3.08
CA ARG A 286 19.82 -16.39 -2.51
C ARG A 286 19.65 -17.23 -1.24
N PHE A 287 18.77 -16.85 -0.32
CA PHE A 287 18.56 -17.56 0.93
C PHE A 287 17.93 -18.95 0.75
N SER A 288 17.10 -19.15 -0.28
CA SER A 288 16.49 -20.47 -0.54
C SER A 288 17.47 -21.55 -1.00
N VAL A 289 18.69 -21.18 -1.42
CA VAL A 289 19.72 -22.12 -1.92
C VAL A 289 20.97 -22.17 -1.04
N VAL A 290 21.01 -21.38 0.04
CA VAL A 290 22.17 -21.33 0.95
C VAL A 290 22.17 -22.56 1.85
N GLN A 291 23.33 -23.21 1.96
CA GLN A 291 23.53 -24.36 2.83
C GLN A 291 23.69 -23.92 4.28
N ARG A 292 23.37 -24.82 5.23
CA ARG A 292 23.62 -24.61 6.67
C ARG A 292 25.12 -24.38 6.90
N GLY A 293 25.47 -23.33 7.64
CA GLY A 293 26.85 -22.87 7.87
C GLY A 293 27.17 -21.54 7.19
N ASP A 294 26.52 -21.23 6.07
CA ASP A 294 26.72 -19.99 5.30
C ASP A 294 25.56 -18.97 5.48
N MET A 295 24.58 -19.28 6.32
CA MET A 295 23.37 -18.47 6.43
C MET A 295 23.66 -17.12 7.08
N LEU A 296 24.42 -17.09 8.18
CA LEU A 296 24.83 -15.86 8.85
C LEU A 296 25.67 -14.96 7.92
N SER A 297 26.61 -15.53 7.18
CA SER A 297 27.42 -14.78 6.20
C SER A 297 26.54 -14.18 5.10
N SER A 298 25.55 -14.93 4.63
CA SER A 298 24.58 -14.48 3.63
C SER A 298 23.70 -13.35 4.16
N VAL A 299 23.22 -13.44 5.41
CA VAL A 299 22.40 -12.42 6.07
C VAL A 299 23.20 -11.14 6.31
N LEU A 300 24.42 -11.23 6.84
CA LEU A 300 25.32 -10.08 7.01
C LEU A 300 25.66 -9.44 5.67
N SER A 301 25.90 -10.24 4.63
CA SER A 301 26.08 -9.74 3.26
C SER A 301 24.84 -9.01 2.75
N SER A 302 23.63 -9.48 3.09
CA SER A 302 22.38 -8.80 2.72
C SER A 302 22.24 -7.47 3.43
N ILE A 303 22.43 -7.44 4.75
CA ILE A 303 22.40 -6.21 5.56
C ILE A 303 23.37 -5.19 4.99
N LYS A 304 24.64 -5.58 4.79
CA LYS A 304 25.69 -4.69 4.30
C LYS A 304 25.37 -4.14 2.91
N LYS A 305 24.89 -4.97 1.99
CA LYS A 305 24.55 -4.54 0.62
C LYS A 305 23.33 -3.63 0.59
N SER A 306 22.27 -3.95 1.34
CA SER A 306 21.09 -3.09 1.47
C SER A 306 21.43 -1.74 2.10
N ALA A 307 22.23 -1.75 3.16
CA ALA A 307 22.70 -0.53 3.81
C ALA A 307 23.56 0.31 2.86
N LEU A 308 24.52 -0.29 2.15
CA LEU A 308 25.38 0.42 1.20
C LEU A 308 24.60 1.00 0.02
N PHE A 309 23.57 0.29 -0.46
CA PHE A 309 22.70 0.79 -1.52
C PHE A 309 21.81 1.94 -1.04
N GLY A 310 21.28 1.84 0.19
CA GLY A 310 20.36 2.83 0.76
C GLY A 310 21.02 4.07 1.34
N ILE A 311 22.26 3.98 1.82
CA ILE A 311 22.86 5.05 2.62
C ILE A 311 22.94 6.38 1.88
N VAL A 312 23.34 6.36 0.61
CA VAL A 312 23.45 7.57 -0.22
C VAL A 312 22.07 8.21 -0.47
N PRO A 313 21.07 7.53 -1.06
CA PRO A 313 19.78 8.16 -1.32
C PRO A 313 19.07 8.60 -0.04
N PHE A 314 19.11 7.81 1.04
CA PHE A 314 18.47 8.19 2.31
C PHE A 314 19.22 9.34 3.01
N ALA A 315 20.56 9.38 2.99
CA ALA A 315 21.30 10.51 3.54
C ALA A 315 21.01 11.81 2.77
N LEU A 316 20.92 11.73 1.44
CA LEU A 316 20.53 12.89 0.61
C LEU A 316 19.12 13.37 0.98
N VAL A 317 18.15 12.47 1.12
CA VAL A 317 16.81 12.86 1.57
C VAL A 317 16.85 13.47 2.97
N TRP A 318 17.59 12.87 3.92
CA TRP A 318 17.65 13.34 5.31
C TRP A 318 18.25 14.75 5.45
N VAL A 319 19.28 15.06 4.66
CA VAL A 319 19.92 16.39 4.67
C VAL A 319 19.11 17.40 3.86
N LEU A 320 18.63 17.01 2.68
CA LEU A 320 18.02 17.94 1.74
C LEU A 320 16.53 18.14 1.97
N SER A 321 15.79 17.22 2.59
CA SER A 321 14.32 17.30 2.67
C SER A 321 13.79 18.59 3.32
N PRO A 322 14.39 19.15 4.39
CA PRO A 322 13.87 20.38 5.00
C PRO A 322 13.94 21.60 4.07
N TRP A 323 14.86 21.61 3.09
CA TRP A 323 15.01 22.66 2.10
C TRP A 323 14.30 22.33 0.78
N LEU A 324 14.42 21.08 0.33
CA LEU A 324 13.90 20.61 -0.94
C LEU A 324 12.38 20.67 -0.98
N PHE A 325 11.69 20.30 0.11
CA PHE A 325 10.24 20.32 0.15
C PHE A 325 9.65 21.73 -0.01
N PRO A 326 10.05 22.74 0.79
CA PRO A 326 9.53 24.08 0.61
C PRO A 326 9.97 24.72 -0.72
N PHE A 327 11.13 24.36 -1.27
CA PHE A 327 11.58 24.82 -2.58
C PHE A 327 10.72 24.25 -3.73
N VAL A 328 10.47 22.94 -3.73
CA VAL A 328 9.73 22.26 -4.80
C VAL A 328 8.23 22.53 -4.69
N PHE A 329 7.66 22.30 -3.51
CA PHE A 329 6.23 22.28 -3.26
C PHE A 329 5.67 23.62 -2.80
N GLY A 330 6.51 24.50 -2.24
CA GLY A 330 6.15 25.82 -1.76
C GLY A 330 6.33 25.99 -0.24
N PRO A 331 6.42 27.22 0.27
CA PRO A 331 6.79 27.49 1.67
C PRO A 331 5.89 26.83 2.72
N GLU A 332 4.60 26.62 2.39
CA GLU A 332 3.64 25.95 3.27
C GLU A 332 4.06 24.51 3.62
N TRP A 333 4.90 23.86 2.81
CA TRP A 333 5.34 22.46 2.98
C TRP A 333 6.65 22.30 3.77
N ALA A 334 7.06 23.32 4.53
CA ALA A 334 8.26 23.27 5.37
C ALA A 334 8.21 22.12 6.39
N ASP A 335 7.06 21.89 7.02
CA ASP A 335 6.89 20.81 8.00
C ASP A 335 6.93 19.42 7.36
N SER A 336 6.43 19.25 6.13
CA SER A 336 6.63 18.01 5.36
C SER A 336 8.11 17.70 5.17
N GLY A 337 8.95 18.71 4.94
CA GLY A 337 10.40 18.51 4.83
C GLY A 337 11.02 17.96 6.13
N ARG A 338 10.54 18.43 7.29
CA ARG A 338 10.95 17.94 8.62
C ARG A 338 10.35 16.55 8.93
N TYR A 339 9.09 16.30 8.57
CA TYR A 339 8.49 14.98 8.69
C TYR A 339 9.20 13.95 7.80
N ALA A 340 9.57 14.32 6.57
CA ALA A 340 10.39 13.48 5.71
C ALA A 340 11.71 13.12 6.40
N GLN A 341 12.40 14.10 6.98
CA GLN A 341 13.63 13.89 7.74
C GLN A 341 13.43 12.91 8.92
N ALA A 342 12.33 13.03 9.67
CA ALA A 342 11.97 12.13 10.76
C ALA A 342 11.68 10.69 10.30
N LEU A 343 11.16 10.51 9.08
CA LEU A 343 10.81 9.20 8.52
C LEU A 343 12.02 8.47 7.92
N VAL A 344 13.07 9.17 7.49
CA VAL A 344 14.25 8.56 6.85
C VAL A 344 14.86 7.42 7.71
N PRO A 345 15.16 7.59 9.02
CA PRO A 345 15.77 6.51 9.80
C PRO A 345 14.92 5.23 9.80
N TRP A 346 13.61 5.38 9.92
CA TRP A 346 12.67 4.26 9.85
C TRP A 346 12.68 3.59 8.47
N LEU A 347 12.53 4.37 7.40
CA LEU A 347 12.46 3.84 6.03
C LEU A 347 13.80 3.23 5.56
N PHE A 348 14.93 3.77 6.01
CA PHE A 348 16.26 3.19 5.79
C PHE A 348 16.39 1.82 6.48
N MET A 349 15.96 1.72 7.74
CA MET A 349 15.95 0.44 8.44
C MET A 349 14.98 -0.56 7.80
N ASN A 350 13.85 -0.09 7.27
CA ASN A 350 12.90 -0.94 6.53
C ASN A 350 13.54 -1.58 5.30
N LEU A 351 14.30 -0.80 4.52
CA LEU A 351 15.09 -1.29 3.38
C LEU A 351 16.08 -2.39 3.79
N ILE A 352 16.72 -2.26 4.95
CA ILE A 352 17.66 -3.26 5.48
C ILE A 352 16.91 -4.52 5.92
N THR A 353 15.79 -4.38 6.64
CA THR A 353 15.04 -5.51 7.20
C THR A 353 14.24 -6.30 6.16
N SER A 354 13.83 -5.69 5.05
CA SER A 354 12.92 -6.28 4.07
C SER A 354 13.44 -7.63 3.51
N PRO A 355 14.68 -7.74 3.00
CA PRO A 355 15.28 -9.02 2.61
C PRO A 355 15.35 -10.06 3.73
N ILE A 356 15.67 -9.59 4.94
CA ILE A 356 15.99 -10.42 6.09
C ILE A 356 14.74 -11.10 6.64
N SER A 357 13.58 -10.45 6.55
CA SER A 357 12.30 -11.01 7.01
C SER A 357 12.00 -12.42 6.47
N THR A 358 12.54 -12.75 5.29
CA THR A 358 12.40 -14.06 4.67
C THR A 358 13.13 -15.18 5.40
N ILE A 359 14.15 -14.87 6.22
CA ILE A 359 14.86 -15.88 7.01
C ILE A 359 13.92 -16.63 7.94
N PHE A 360 13.00 -15.93 8.60
CA PHE A 360 12.06 -16.55 9.53
C PHE A 360 11.13 -17.54 8.85
N VAL A 361 10.91 -17.38 7.54
CA VAL A 361 10.17 -18.33 6.72
C VAL A 361 11.05 -19.53 6.38
N VAL A 362 12.27 -19.30 5.89
CA VAL A 362 13.22 -20.36 5.50
C VAL A 362 13.65 -21.23 6.69
N THR A 363 13.77 -20.64 7.88
CA THR A 363 14.16 -21.36 9.11
C THR A 363 12.96 -21.84 9.94
N GLU A 364 11.72 -21.71 9.42
CA GLU A 364 10.49 -22.13 10.12
C GLU A 364 10.28 -21.52 11.52
N ARG A 365 10.71 -20.27 11.72
CA ARG A 365 10.58 -19.53 12.99
C ARG A 365 9.61 -18.35 12.89
N GLN A 366 8.50 -18.52 12.19
CA GLN A 366 7.53 -17.45 11.92
C GLN A 366 6.86 -16.90 13.19
N HIS A 367 6.77 -17.69 14.27
CA HIS A 367 6.23 -17.25 15.57
C HIS A 367 6.99 -16.04 16.16
N ILE A 368 8.30 -15.98 15.96
CA ILE A 368 9.14 -14.86 16.40
C ILE A 368 8.75 -13.58 15.63
N SER A 369 8.56 -13.70 14.32
CA SER A 369 8.14 -12.59 13.47
C SER A 369 6.74 -12.10 13.84
N LEU A 370 5.83 -12.99 14.22
CA LEU A 370 4.47 -12.63 14.63
C LEU A 370 4.45 -11.78 15.91
N ILE A 371 5.18 -12.20 16.95
CA ILE A 371 5.28 -11.44 18.20
C ILE A 371 5.85 -10.05 17.93
N PHE A 372 6.91 -9.98 17.12
CA PHE A 372 7.50 -8.71 16.73
C PHE A 372 6.49 -7.81 15.99
N SER A 373 5.72 -8.36 15.04
CA SER A 373 4.72 -7.58 14.29
C SER A 373 3.63 -6.98 15.19
N ILE A 374 3.22 -7.67 16.26
CA ILE A 374 2.24 -7.14 17.23
C ILE A 374 2.83 -5.93 17.97
N VAL A 375 4.05 -6.06 18.49
CA VAL A 375 4.71 -4.95 19.20
C VAL A 375 5.00 -3.78 18.25
N PHE A 376 5.53 -4.07 17.06
CA PHE A 376 5.81 -3.08 16.01
C PHE A 376 4.57 -2.29 15.61
N THR A 377 3.40 -2.94 15.65
CA THR A 377 2.13 -2.29 15.42
C THR A 377 1.73 -1.34 16.54
N ALA A 378 1.90 -1.74 17.80
CA ALA A 378 1.37 -0.99 18.95
C ALA A 378 2.20 0.26 19.27
N VAL A 379 3.52 0.23 19.02
CA VAL A 379 4.46 1.30 19.40
C VAL A 379 4.11 2.66 18.78
N PRO A 380 3.79 2.80 17.48
CA PRO A 380 3.43 4.09 16.89
C PRO A 380 2.18 4.71 17.51
N PHE A 381 1.16 3.89 17.79
CA PHE A 381 -0.05 4.35 18.45
C PHE A 381 0.26 4.89 19.84
N ALA A 382 1.05 4.16 20.63
CA ALA A 382 1.44 4.59 21.96
C ALA A 382 2.22 5.91 21.92
N VAL A 383 3.21 6.03 21.02
CA VAL A 383 4.04 7.24 20.91
C VAL A 383 3.21 8.46 20.51
N ILE A 384 2.32 8.33 19.52
CA ILE A 384 1.47 9.44 19.07
C ILE A 384 0.49 9.87 20.18
N LEU A 385 -0.11 8.91 20.89
CA LEU A 385 -1.07 9.22 21.97
C LEU A 385 -0.39 9.90 23.17
N LEU A 386 0.84 9.51 23.50
CA LEU A 386 1.61 10.07 24.62
C LEU A 386 2.17 11.47 24.33
N LEU A 387 2.53 11.75 23.07
CA LEU A 387 3.17 13.00 22.65
C LEU A 387 2.25 13.89 21.81
N LYS A 388 0.93 13.69 21.90
CA LYS A 388 -0.07 14.40 21.10
C LYS A 388 0.01 15.92 21.21
N ASP A 389 0.49 16.44 22.35
CA ASP A 389 0.61 17.87 22.62
C ASP A 389 1.72 18.54 21.80
N THR A 390 2.62 17.77 21.18
CA THR A 390 3.66 18.28 20.28
C THR A 390 3.84 17.34 19.09
N ILE A 391 3.00 17.51 18.07
CA ILE A 391 2.94 16.62 16.90
C ILE A 391 4.28 16.41 16.19
N MET A 392 5.12 17.45 16.10
CA MET A 392 6.46 17.35 15.54
C MET A 392 7.32 16.36 16.32
N MET A 393 7.34 16.49 17.65
CA MET A 393 8.08 15.60 18.54
C MET A 393 7.50 14.18 18.51
N ALA A 394 6.17 14.04 18.42
CA ALA A 394 5.51 12.74 18.27
C ALA A 394 5.98 12.01 16.99
N ILE A 395 6.02 12.71 15.85
CA ILE A 395 6.43 12.10 14.57
C ILE A 395 7.93 11.76 14.56
N PHE A 396 8.79 12.63 15.10
CA PHE A 396 10.22 12.31 15.28
C PHE A 396 10.43 11.11 16.20
N SER A 397 9.76 11.08 17.35
CA SER A 397 9.86 9.98 18.31
C SER A 397 9.32 8.68 17.71
N MET A 398 8.24 8.74 16.92
CA MET A 398 7.69 7.60 16.19
C MET A 398 8.71 7.07 15.18
N GLY A 399 9.31 7.95 14.37
CA GLY A 399 10.33 7.56 13.39
C GLY A 399 11.53 6.87 14.03
N ILE A 400 12.04 7.41 15.15
CA ILE A 400 13.14 6.81 15.91
C ILE A 400 12.71 5.49 16.55
N ALA A 401 11.56 5.43 17.21
CA ALA A 401 11.06 4.21 17.85
C ALA A 401 10.88 3.08 16.82
N MET A 402 10.38 3.40 15.63
CA MET A 402 10.27 2.45 14.52
C MET A 402 11.62 2.01 13.98
N ALA A 403 12.59 2.91 13.84
CA ALA A 403 13.96 2.55 13.45
C ALA A 403 14.62 1.62 14.49
N VAL A 404 14.46 1.90 15.78
CA VAL A 404 14.97 1.07 16.89
C VAL A 404 14.33 -0.31 16.86
N MET A 405 13.01 -0.39 16.70
CA MET A 405 12.31 -1.67 16.57
C MET A 405 12.86 -2.49 15.41
N LEU A 406 13.05 -1.88 14.24
CA LEU A 406 13.65 -2.59 13.10
C LEU A 406 15.11 -2.98 13.33
N ALA A 407 15.88 -2.22 14.11
CA ALA A 407 17.22 -2.61 14.52
C ALA A 407 17.20 -3.86 15.42
N LEU A 408 16.24 -3.93 16.35
CA LEU A 408 15.99 -5.15 17.15
C LEU A 408 15.59 -6.33 16.26
N TYR A 409 14.82 -6.10 15.20
CA TYR A 409 14.47 -7.13 14.22
C TYR A 409 15.70 -7.67 13.47
N VAL A 410 16.63 -6.79 13.08
CA VAL A 410 17.91 -7.20 12.48
C VAL A 410 18.71 -8.08 13.45
N PHE A 411 18.82 -7.67 14.72
CA PHE A 411 19.52 -8.46 15.74
C PHE A 411 18.89 -9.85 15.92
N LEU A 412 17.56 -9.91 16.00
CA LEU A 412 16.81 -11.15 16.12
C LEU A 412 17.04 -12.08 14.93
N ALA A 413 17.07 -11.53 13.72
CA ALA A 413 17.37 -12.28 12.51
C ALA A 413 18.81 -12.82 12.47
N ILE A 414 19.80 -12.04 12.91
CA ILE A 414 21.19 -12.50 13.05
C ILE A 414 21.27 -13.64 14.08
N ALA A 415 20.56 -13.52 15.20
CA ALA A 415 20.51 -14.57 16.22
C ALA A 415 19.88 -15.87 15.68
N VAL A 416 18.81 -15.78 14.88
CA VAL A 416 18.20 -16.93 14.20
C VAL A 416 19.15 -17.54 13.17
N ALA A 417 19.82 -16.72 12.36
CA ALA A 417 20.81 -17.19 11.40
C ALA A 417 21.95 -17.96 12.08
N LYS A 418 22.47 -17.42 13.19
CA LYS A 418 23.54 -18.05 13.97
C LYS A 418 23.12 -19.40 14.56
N ARG A 419 21.88 -19.52 15.06
CA ARG A 419 21.34 -20.79 15.55
C ARG A 419 21.20 -21.81 14.43
N PHE A 420 20.67 -21.39 13.28
CA PHE A 420 20.52 -22.26 12.11
C PHE A 420 21.85 -22.82 11.60
N ASP A 421 22.93 -22.03 11.66
CA ASP A 421 24.27 -22.49 11.31
C ASP A 421 24.90 -23.41 12.38
N HIS A 422 24.51 -23.26 13.66
CA HIS A 422 25.05 -24.05 14.78
C HIS A 422 24.34 -25.41 14.96
N ASP A 423 23.08 -25.53 14.58
CA ASP A 423 22.26 -26.76 14.69
C ASP A 423 22.65 -27.80 13.58
N GLY A 424 23.95 -28.17 13.50
CA GLY A 424 24.55 -29.05 12.48
C GLY A 424 23.84 -30.40 12.25
N PRO A 425 24.20 -31.15 11.18
CA PRO A 425 23.42 -32.29 10.67
C PRO A 425 23.41 -33.43 11.68
N GLY A 426 22.33 -33.58 12.44
CA GLY A 426 22.24 -34.70 13.39
C GLY A 426 21.11 -34.75 14.40
N GLN A 427 20.14 -33.82 14.42
CA GLN A 427 18.96 -33.94 15.30
C GLN A 427 17.71 -33.40 14.61
N SER A 428 17.13 -34.21 13.72
CA SER A 428 15.72 -34.13 13.32
C SER A 428 15.16 -35.54 13.29
#